data_AF-A0A836X129-F1
#
_entry.id   AF-A0A836X129-F1
#
_cell.length_a   1.000
_cell.length_b   1.000
_cell.length_c   1.000
_cell.angle_alpha   90.00
_cell.angle_beta   90.00
_cell.angle_gamma   90.00
#
_symmetry.space_group_name_H-M   'P 1'
#
loop_
_entity.id
_entity.type
_entity.pdbx_description
1 polymer ?
#
loop_
_entity_poly.entity_id
_entity_poly.type
_entity_poly.pdbx_seq_one_letter_code
_entity_poly.pdbx_strand_id
1 'polypeptide(L)'
;VEGMWLALQQKTAEDYVFATGTQKSIRDFVVDAFGSCGFDIEWQGEGLEEKGVDQKSGRTLVEVNPEFFRPAEVDVLIGDASKAQEKLGWSPSVQYDELVHIMVKEDLLHIGLDPTKLMNSYVGF
;
A
#
# COMPACT_ATOMS: atom_id res chain seq x y z
N VAL A 1 -15.83 -0.41 -2.95
CA VAL A 1 -17.22 0.06 -2.73
C VAL A 1 -18.27 -1.03 -2.91
N GLU A 2 -18.01 -2.08 -3.69
CA GLU A 2 -18.93 -3.22 -3.89
C GLU A 2 -19.46 -3.84 -2.59
N GLY A 3 -18.63 -4.04 -1.57
CA GLY A 3 -19.06 -4.59 -0.29
C GLY A 3 -20.17 -3.78 0.39
N MET A 4 -20.14 -2.44 0.29
CA MET A 4 -21.21 -1.58 0.79
C MET A 4 -22.52 -1.82 0.04
N TRP A 5 -22.45 -1.97 -1.28
CA TRP A 5 -23.62 -2.28 -2.10
C TRP A 5 -24.19 -3.66 -1.77
N LEU A 6 -23.34 -4.69 -1.61
CA LEU A 6 -23.75 -6.05 -1.22
C LEU A 6 -24.44 -6.09 0.15
N ALA A 7 -23.94 -5.31 1.11
CA ALA A 7 -24.55 -5.21 2.44
C ALA A 7 -25.98 -4.63 2.37
N LEU A 8 -26.24 -3.67 1.48
CA LEU A 8 -27.57 -3.09 1.26
C LEU A 8 -28.55 -4.06 0.58
N GLN A 9 -28.06 -5.13 -0.06
CA GLN A 9 -28.94 -6.13 -0.69
C GLN A 9 -29.45 -7.19 0.31
N GLN A 10 -28.98 -7.17 1.56
CA GLN A 10 -29.37 -8.15 2.57
C GLN A 10 -30.75 -7.84 3.16
N LYS A 11 -31.49 -8.89 3.54
CA LYS A 11 -32.82 -8.73 4.18
C LYS A 11 -32.75 -8.13 5.58
N THR A 12 -31.66 -8.38 6.29
CA THR A 12 -31.43 -7.92 7.66
C THR A 12 -30.20 -7.04 7.68
N ALA A 13 -30.31 -5.88 8.30
CA ALA A 13 -29.18 -4.99 8.49
C ALA A 13 -28.18 -5.60 9.49
N GLU A 14 -26.90 -5.59 9.11
CA GLU A 14 -25.80 -6.09 9.91
C GLU A 14 -24.54 -5.27 9.65
N ASP A 15 -23.61 -5.29 10.60
CA ASP A 15 -22.29 -4.68 10.45
C ASP A 15 -21.28 -5.68 9.89
N TYR A 16 -20.40 -5.19 9.01
CA TYR A 16 -19.37 -5.99 8.33
C TYR A 16 -18.02 -5.28 8.38
N VAL A 17 -16.95 -6.07 8.52
CA VAL A 17 -15.57 -5.60 8.30
C VAL A 17 -15.19 -5.93 6.87
N PHE A 18 -14.69 -4.93 6.14
CA PHE A 18 -14.13 -5.09 4.80
C PHE A 18 -12.63 -4.79 4.87
N ALA A 19 -11.82 -5.83 4.71
CA ALA A 19 -10.36 -5.74 4.79
C ALA A 19 -9.72 -6.85 3.95
N THR A 20 -8.43 -6.71 3.67
CA THR A 20 -7.65 -7.74 2.95
C THR A 20 -7.15 -8.85 3.87
N GLY A 21 -7.12 -8.63 5.18
CA GLY A 21 -6.49 -9.53 6.14
C GLY A 21 -4.95 -9.53 6.10
N THR A 22 -4.35 -8.66 5.28
CA THR A 22 -2.89 -8.55 5.12
C THR A 22 -2.36 -7.28 5.79
N GLN A 23 -1.19 -7.38 6.43
CA GLN A 23 -0.47 -6.25 7.00
C GLN A 23 0.82 -5.99 6.23
N LYS A 24 1.13 -4.71 6.01
CA LYS A 24 2.41 -4.23 5.47
C LYS A 24 2.85 -3.00 6.25
N SER A 25 4.16 -2.85 6.45
CA SER A 25 4.70 -1.65 7.09
C SER A 25 4.78 -0.50 6.09
N ILE A 26 4.89 0.74 6.59
CA ILE A 26 5.17 1.90 5.75
C ILE A 26 6.52 1.74 5.03
N ARG A 27 7.49 1.09 5.71
CA ARG A 27 8.80 0.77 5.14
C ARG A 27 8.66 -0.11 3.91
N ASP A 28 7.87 -1.18 3.99
CA ASP A 28 7.64 -2.09 2.87
C ASP A 28 6.98 -1.34 1.70
N PHE A 29 5.96 -0.51 1.97
CA PHE A 29 5.29 0.28 0.93
C PHE A 29 6.26 1.21 0.20
N VAL A 30 7.14 1.88 0.94
CA VAL A 30 8.18 2.74 0.35
C VAL A 30 9.13 1.92 -0.53
N VAL A 31 9.63 0.78 -0.03
CA VAL A 31 10.54 -0.10 -0.79
C VAL A 31 9.87 -0.61 -2.05
N ASP A 32 8.63 -1.10 -1.97
CA ASP A 32 7.89 -1.67 -3.09
C ASP A 32 7.53 -0.59 -4.13
N ALA A 33 7.19 0.62 -3.70
CA ALA A 33 6.88 1.74 -4.60
C ALA A 33 8.12 2.23 -5.35
N PHE A 34 9.25 2.46 -4.66
CA PHE A 34 10.51 2.84 -5.28
C PHE A 34 11.06 1.70 -6.16
N GLY A 35 10.98 0.46 -5.68
CA GLY A 35 11.38 -0.75 -6.40
C GLY A 35 10.60 -0.94 -7.71
N SER A 36 9.32 -0.57 -7.73
CA SER A 36 8.50 -0.56 -8.95
C SER A 36 9.10 0.33 -10.05
N CYS A 37 9.85 1.38 -9.69
CA CYS A 37 10.55 2.29 -10.61
C CYS A 37 12.05 1.99 -10.75
N GLY A 38 12.50 0.82 -10.28
CA GLY A 38 13.89 0.38 -10.42
C GLY A 38 14.88 1.00 -9.44
N PHE A 39 14.42 1.69 -8.39
CA PHE A 39 15.29 2.11 -7.28
C PHE A 39 15.52 0.96 -6.30
N ASP A 40 16.61 1.01 -5.55
CA ASP A 40 16.97 -0.02 -4.57
C ASP A 40 17.23 0.62 -3.21
N ILE A 41 16.21 0.67 -2.36
CA ILE A 41 16.25 1.43 -1.11
C ILE A 41 16.91 0.61 0.00
N GLU A 42 18.04 1.13 0.49
CA GLU A 42 18.67 0.69 1.73
C GLU A 42 18.39 1.68 2.85
N TRP A 43 17.99 1.16 4.01
CA TRP A 43 17.74 1.96 5.20
C TRP A 43 19.01 2.11 6.02
N GLN A 44 19.36 3.35 6.36
CA GLN A 44 20.55 3.68 7.13
C GLN A 44 20.17 4.62 8.28
N GLY A 45 20.75 4.40 9.46
CA GLY A 45 20.40 5.13 10.68
C GLY A 45 19.19 4.53 11.39
N GLU A 46 18.73 5.21 12.45
CA GLU A 46 17.62 4.76 13.29
C GLU A 46 16.79 5.97 13.78
N GLY A 47 15.50 5.75 14.03
CA GLY A 47 14.59 6.76 14.56
C GLY A 47 14.47 7.99 13.64
N LEU A 48 14.67 9.19 14.19
CA LEU A 48 14.57 10.44 13.43
C LEU A 48 15.74 10.65 12.44
N GLU A 49 16.85 9.95 12.64
CA GLU A 49 18.02 10.03 11.76
C GLU A 49 17.99 8.96 10.66
N GLU A 50 16.93 8.14 10.61
CA GLU A 50 16.78 7.12 9.59
C GLU A 50 16.53 7.71 8.20
N LYS A 51 17.22 7.15 7.20
CA LYS A 51 17.16 7.56 5.80
C LYS A 51 17.02 6.36 4.87
N GLY A 52 16.23 6.53 3.82
CA GLY A 52 16.18 5.60 2.68
C GLY A 52 17.11 6.10 1.57
N VAL A 53 18.18 5.35 1.30
CA VAL A 53 19.21 5.68 0.31
C VAL A 53 19.11 4.70 -0.86
N ASP A 54 19.07 5.22 -2.08
CA ASP A 54 19.14 4.37 -3.27
C ASP A 54 20.56 3.83 -3.46
N GLN A 55 20.75 2.51 -3.36
CA GLN A 55 22.06 1.86 -3.46
C GLN A 55 22.73 2.10 -4.82
N LYS A 56 21.94 2.31 -5.88
CA LYS A 56 22.47 2.49 -7.24
C LYS A 56 23.11 3.85 -7.44
N SER A 57 22.48 4.91 -6.92
CA SER A 57 22.94 6.28 -7.11
C SER A 57 23.62 6.88 -5.88
N GLY A 58 23.47 6.27 -4.70
CA GLY A 58 23.91 6.82 -3.41
C GLY A 58 23.09 8.02 -2.94
N ARG A 59 21.96 8.33 -3.59
CA ARG A 59 21.10 9.47 -3.24
C ARG A 59 20.16 9.10 -2.10
N THR A 60 20.02 9.98 -1.13
CA THR A 60 18.91 9.92 -0.17
C THR A 60 17.61 10.27 -0.87
N LEU A 61 16.63 9.35 -0.83
CA LEU A 61 15.30 9.52 -1.41
C LEU A 61 14.20 9.65 -0.36
N VAL A 62 14.46 9.21 0.87
CA VAL A 62 13.49 9.23 1.99
C VAL A 62 14.18 9.68 3.26
N GLU A 63 13.52 10.57 4.01
CA GLU A 63 13.97 11.05 5.32
C GLU A 63 12.78 11.09 6.29
N VAL A 64 13.06 10.95 7.59
CA VAL A 64 12.04 11.02 8.65
C VAL A 64 11.90 12.47 9.12
N ASN A 65 10.69 13.03 9.05
CA ASN A 65 10.39 14.35 9.63
C ASN A 65 9.46 14.18 10.86
N PRO A 66 9.86 14.63 12.06
CA PRO A 66 9.06 14.53 13.28
C PRO A 66 7.69 15.23 13.19
N GLU A 67 7.52 16.20 12.29
CA GLU A 67 6.25 16.90 12.08
C GLU A 67 5.12 15.98 11.58
N PHE A 68 5.45 14.84 10.97
CA PHE A 68 4.45 13.87 10.49
C PHE A 68 4.01 12.84 11.54
N PHE A 69 4.61 12.86 12.74
CA PHE A 69 4.27 11.94 13.82
C PHE A 69 2.97 12.36 14.50
N ARG A 70 2.13 11.39 14.83
CA ARG A 70 0.88 11.64 15.56
C ARG A 70 1.10 11.44 17.06
N PRO A 71 0.56 12.32 17.93
CA PRO A 71 0.64 12.14 19.38
C PRO A 71 0.03 10.84 19.91
N ALA A 72 -0.90 10.26 19.15
CA ALA A 72 -1.48 8.95 19.39
C ALA A 72 -1.33 8.13 18.10
N GLU A 73 -0.34 7.25 18.07
CA GLU A 73 -0.11 6.33 16.96
C GLU A 73 -0.92 5.04 17.19
N VAL A 74 -1.43 4.47 16.11
CA VAL A 74 -2.03 3.12 16.14
C VAL A 74 -1.00 2.17 15.56
N ASP A 75 -0.44 1.30 16.40
CA ASP A 75 0.70 0.48 16.00
C ASP A 75 0.35 -0.52 14.88
N VAL A 76 -0.85 -1.11 14.93
CA VAL A 76 -1.27 -2.17 14.00
C VAL A 76 -2.76 -2.14 13.75
N LEU A 77 -3.15 -2.25 12.47
CA LEU A 77 -4.52 -2.50 12.05
C LEU A 77 -4.55 -3.69 11.07
N ILE A 78 -5.25 -4.75 11.45
CA ILE A 78 -5.51 -5.92 10.60
C ILE A 78 -7.00 -6.26 10.75
N GLY A 79 -7.73 -6.24 9.64
CA GLY A 79 -9.16 -6.56 9.64
C GLY A 79 -9.43 -8.01 9.27
N ASP A 80 -10.40 -8.63 9.95
CA ASP A 80 -10.94 -9.95 9.61
C ASP A 80 -12.23 -9.80 8.81
N ALA A 81 -12.21 -10.18 7.53
CA ALA A 81 -13.35 -10.08 6.63
C ALA A 81 -14.17 -11.39 6.51
N SER A 82 -13.93 -12.39 7.37
CA SER A 82 -14.59 -13.71 7.29
C SER A 82 -16.12 -13.60 7.25
N LYS A 83 -16.71 -12.73 8.07
CA LYS A 83 -18.17 -12.50 8.07
C LYS A 83 -18.68 -11.96 6.72
N ALA A 84 -17.95 -11.04 6.10
CA ALA A 84 -18.32 -10.47 4.80
C ALA A 84 -18.19 -11.52 3.69
N GLN A 85 -17.17 -12.36 3.74
CA GLN A 85 -16.99 -13.47 2.81
C GLN A 85 -18.12 -14.48 2.92
N GLU A 86 -18.43 -14.95 4.13
CA GLU A 86 -19.46 -15.97 4.37
C GLU A 86 -20.88 -15.49 3.99
N LYS A 87 -21.24 -14.25 4.37
CA LYS A 87 -22.61 -13.74 4.21
C LYS A 87 -22.85 -13.01 2.90
N LEU A 88 -21.84 -12.32 2.36
CA LEU A 88 -21.98 -11.49 1.18
C LEU A 88 -21.31 -12.09 -0.05
N GLY A 89 -20.50 -13.15 0.12
CA GLY A 89 -19.61 -13.65 -0.94
C GLY A 89 -18.53 -12.65 -1.32
N TRP A 90 -18.26 -11.65 -0.47
CA TRP A 90 -17.32 -10.58 -0.75
C TRP A 90 -15.89 -10.99 -0.40
N SER A 91 -14.95 -10.72 -1.31
CA SER A 91 -13.51 -10.79 -1.05
C SER A 91 -12.80 -9.62 -1.73
N PRO A 92 -11.63 -9.18 -1.23
CA PRO A 92 -10.84 -8.16 -1.92
C PRO A 92 -10.43 -8.66 -3.31
N SER A 93 -10.61 -7.83 -4.33
CA SER A 93 -10.23 -8.15 -5.72
C SER A 93 -8.82 -7.66 -6.08
N VAL A 94 -8.29 -6.69 -5.34
CA VAL A 94 -6.96 -6.10 -5.55
C VAL A 94 -6.11 -6.42 -4.34
N GLN A 95 -4.94 -7.00 -4.57
CA GLN A 95 -3.98 -7.32 -3.53
C GLN A 95 -2.97 -6.17 -3.35
N TYR A 96 -2.18 -6.24 -2.27
CA TYR A 96 -1.24 -5.19 -1.92
C TYR A 96 -0.24 -4.85 -3.03
N ASP A 97 0.41 -5.84 -3.65
CA ASP A 97 1.43 -5.59 -4.68
C ASP A 97 0.82 -4.91 -5.93
N GLU A 98 -0.41 -5.32 -6.28
CA GLU A 98 -1.18 -4.74 -7.38
C GLU A 98 -1.59 -3.30 -7.05
N LEU A 99 -1.99 -3.02 -5.81
CA LEU A 99 -2.33 -1.68 -5.36
C LEU A 99 -1.13 -0.74 -5.49
N VAL A 100 0.05 -1.15 -5.01
CA VAL A 100 1.29 -0.37 -5.16
C VAL A 100 1.55 -0.08 -6.64
N HIS A 101 1.44 -1.10 -7.50
CA HIS A 101 1.66 -0.94 -8.94
C HIS A 101 0.67 0.06 -9.57
N ILE A 102 -0.63 -0.06 -9.28
CA ILE A 102 -1.66 0.84 -9.80
C ILE A 102 -1.37 2.29 -9.37
N MET A 103 -1.07 2.51 -8.09
CA MET A 103 -0.83 3.85 -7.55
C MET A 103 0.37 4.53 -8.21
N VAL A 104 1.53 3.85 -8.24
CA VAL A 104 2.76 4.41 -8.85
C VAL A 104 2.57 4.68 -10.33
N LYS A 105 1.92 3.76 -11.06
CA LYS A 105 1.64 3.92 -12.48
C LYS A 105 0.79 5.15 -12.76
N GLU A 106 -0.30 5.33 -12.02
CA GLU A 106 -1.21 6.45 -12.23
C GLU A 106 -0.56 7.79 -11.84
N ASP A 107 0.27 7.82 -10.80
CA ASP A 107 1.03 9.03 -10.44
C ASP A 107 2.03 9.43 -11.54
N LEU A 108 2.74 8.47 -12.13
CA LEU A 108 3.64 8.73 -13.27
C LEU A 108 2.88 9.28 -14.49
N LEU A 109 1.74 8.68 -14.82
CA LEU A 109 0.87 9.16 -15.91
C LEU A 109 0.37 10.58 -15.63
N HIS A 110 -0.03 10.86 -14.39
CA HIS A 110 -0.57 12.16 -13.99
C HIS A 110 0.42 13.30 -14.22
N ILE A 111 1.72 13.05 -13.99
CA ILE A 111 2.78 14.04 -14.22
C ILE A 111 3.37 14.00 -15.64
N GLY A 112 2.75 13.23 -16.56
CA GLY A 112 3.14 13.17 -17.97
C GLY A 112 4.35 12.29 -18.27
N LEU A 113 4.72 11.40 -17.35
CA LEU A 113 5.77 10.40 -17.57
C LEU A 113 5.16 9.10 -18.12
N ASP A 114 5.99 8.32 -18.82
CA ASP A 114 5.61 7.07 -19.46
C ASP A 114 5.98 5.88 -18.56
N PRO A 115 5.00 5.23 -17.88
CA PRO A 115 5.28 4.14 -16.95
C PRO A 115 5.93 2.93 -17.63
N THR A 116 5.71 2.73 -18.93
CA THR A 116 6.28 1.59 -19.66
C THR A 116 7.80 1.66 -19.78
N LYS A 117 8.39 2.84 -19.57
CA LYS A 117 9.83 3.08 -19.60
C LYS A 117 10.46 3.19 -18.22
N LEU A 118 9.65 3.54 -17.21
CA LEU A 118 10.13 3.87 -15.87
C LEU A 118 9.81 2.80 -14.85
N MET A 119 8.77 2.01 -15.07
CA MET A 119 8.39 0.93 -14.18
C MET A 119 8.91 -0.41 -14.69
N ASN A 120 9.24 -1.29 -13.75
CA ASN A 120 9.48 -2.70 -14.03
C ASN A 120 8.18 -3.36 -14.51
N SER A 121 8.30 -4.36 -15.40
CA SER A 121 7.14 -5.14 -15.83
C SER A 121 6.53 -5.83 -14.61
N TYR A 122 5.26 -5.54 -14.31
CA TYR A 122 4.52 -6.21 -13.25
C TYR A 122 4.31 -7.67 -13.63
N VAL A 123 4.91 -8.57 -12.88
CA VAL A 123 4.67 -10.02 -12.99
C VAL A 123 3.74 -10.38 -11.86
N GLY A 124 2.43 -10.24 -12.08
CA GLY A 124 1.43 -10.73 -11.13
C GLY A 124 1.57 -12.25 -10.98
N PHE A 125 1.57 -12.74 -9.75
CA PHE A 125 1.53 -14.18 -9.43
C PHE A 125 0.11 -14.73 -9.54
#